data_AF-W4FEN5-F1
#
_entry.id   AF-W4FEN5-F1
#
_cell.length_a   1.000
_cell.length_b   1.000
_cell.length_c   1.000
_cell.angle_alpha   90.00
_cell.angle_beta   90.00
_cell.angle_gamma   90.00
#
_symmetry.space_group_name_H-M   'P 1'
#
loop_
_entity.id
_entity.type
_entity.pdbx_description
1 polymer ?
#
loop_
_entity_poly.entity_id
_entity_poly.type
_entity_poly.pdbx_seq_one_letter_code
_entity_poly.pdbx_strand_id
1 'polypeptide(L)'
;MLPLTEHAFRSKIKDIVVPFEVWLKRFVQFLASHSAYPTRDHPTKSATRPDFKSARIYLRLVRKSMEVLSPVHADVCFRVLFGMLPVNSRFVFRQATDASAMMCAHGCLEAESQLHALFACPRLAPLWQAHQSAWRPTGVRFSWHNILNVDDFYCHVNHGHLKPALFQLWVMGHALPPLPALIDLSFVTWTATVRSWLRRLPPDDITRPALMAELDLLLRQSQYSQLSRKYPRWLELAPTFDIH
;
A
#
# COMPACT_ATOMS: atom_id res chain seq x y z
N MET A 1 -46.02 6.14 49.19
CA MET A 1 -45.18 5.59 48.10
C MET A 1 -45.43 6.46 46.87
N LEU A 2 -44.41 7.18 46.39
CA LEU A 2 -44.52 7.93 45.14
C LEU A 2 -44.54 6.94 43.97
N PRO A 3 -45.35 7.15 42.91
CA PRO A 3 -45.33 6.28 41.76
C PRO A 3 -43.96 6.42 41.08
N LEU A 4 -43.32 5.28 40.78
CA LEU A 4 -42.15 5.22 39.91
C LEU A 4 -42.57 5.76 38.54
N THR A 5 -42.27 7.03 38.28
CA THR A 5 -42.39 7.65 36.96
C THR A 5 -41.59 6.81 35.98
N GLU A 6 -42.22 6.35 34.90
CA GLU A 6 -41.54 5.61 33.83
C GLU A 6 -40.38 6.47 33.30
N HIS A 7 -39.15 6.06 33.59
CA HIS A 7 -37.96 6.79 33.16
C HIS A 7 -37.92 6.84 31.62
N ALA A 8 -37.75 8.03 31.04
CA ALA A 8 -37.87 8.28 29.60
C ALA A 8 -36.85 7.52 28.74
N PHE A 9 -35.78 7.00 29.35
CA PHE A 9 -34.69 6.29 28.68
C PHE A 9 -34.84 4.77 28.89
N ARG A 10 -35.16 4.06 27.80
CA ARG A 10 -35.26 2.59 27.76
C ARG A 10 -34.33 2.03 26.69
N SER A 11 -33.66 0.92 27.00
CA SER A 11 -32.78 0.23 26.05
C SER A 11 -33.02 -1.28 26.10
N LYS A 12 -32.84 -1.95 24.96
CA LYS A 12 -33.05 -3.39 24.83
C LYS A 12 -31.72 -4.09 25.06
N ILE A 13 -31.60 -4.86 26.15
CA ILE A 13 -30.44 -5.71 26.43
C ILE A 13 -30.91 -7.16 26.34
N LYS A 14 -30.37 -7.92 25.37
CA LYS A 14 -30.74 -9.32 25.12
C LYS A 14 -32.27 -9.50 25.05
N ASP A 15 -32.90 -8.65 24.25
CA ASP A 15 -34.35 -8.62 24.02
C ASP A 15 -35.24 -8.20 25.20
N ILE A 16 -34.67 -7.89 26.36
CA ILE A 16 -35.39 -7.36 27.52
C ILE A 16 -35.23 -5.84 27.53
N VAL A 17 -36.34 -5.11 27.63
CA VAL A 17 -36.33 -3.66 27.83
C VAL A 17 -35.99 -3.39 29.28
N VAL A 18 -34.82 -2.78 29.51
CA VAL A 18 -34.36 -2.43 30.86
C VAL A 18 -34.38 -0.92 31.06
N PRO A 19 -34.77 -0.45 32.27
CA PRO A 19 -34.78 0.97 32.58
C PRO A 19 -33.34 1.46 32.84
N PHE A 20 -33.14 2.77 32.75
CA PHE A 20 -31.82 3.42 32.74
C PHE A 20 -30.94 3.05 33.94
N GLU A 21 -31.53 2.89 35.11
CA GLU A 21 -30.87 2.61 36.39
C GLU A 21 -30.12 1.27 36.39
N VAL A 22 -30.52 0.34 35.52
CA VAL A 22 -29.93 -1.01 35.41
C VAL A 22 -29.01 -1.15 34.20
N TRP A 23 -28.77 -0.06 33.47
CA TRP A 23 -27.88 -0.10 32.33
C TRP A 23 -26.44 -0.35 32.77
N LEU A 24 -25.77 -1.27 32.07
CA LEU A 24 -24.35 -1.49 32.29
C LEU A 24 -23.58 -0.21 31.96
N LYS A 25 -22.53 0.08 32.74
CA LYS A 25 -21.66 1.26 32.56
C LYS A 25 -21.22 1.49 31.10
N ARG A 26 -20.97 0.41 30.34
CA ARG A 26 -20.63 0.48 28.90
C ARG A 26 -21.70 1.13 28.01
N PHE A 27 -22.98 0.95 28.33
CA PHE A 27 -24.10 1.55 27.58
C PHE A 27 -24.20 3.04 27.88
N VAL A 28 -24.04 3.41 29.15
CA VAL A 28 -24.00 4.82 29.56
C VAL A 28 -22.80 5.52 28.92
N GLN A 29 -21.63 4.87 28.88
CA GLN A 29 -20.43 5.38 28.20
C GLN A 29 -20.65 5.53 26.70
N PHE A 30 -21.26 4.55 26.02
CA PHE A 30 -21.56 4.64 24.59
C PHE A 30 -22.49 5.80 24.28
N LEU A 31 -23.53 6.00 25.09
CA LEU A 31 -24.44 7.14 24.93
C LEU A 31 -23.76 8.46 25.24
N ALA A 32 -22.95 8.56 26.29
CA ALA A 32 -22.18 9.76 26.60
C ALA A 32 -21.09 10.06 25.55
N SER A 33 -20.66 9.05 24.80
CA SER A 33 -19.64 9.15 23.76
C SER A 33 -20.27 9.57 22.44
N HIS A 34 -20.56 10.86 22.33
CA HIS A 34 -20.94 11.47 21.07
C HIS A 34 -19.69 12.04 20.43
N SER A 35 -19.35 11.61 19.21
CA SER A 35 -18.47 12.43 18.39
C SER A 35 -19.21 13.71 18.03
N ALA A 36 -18.51 14.85 17.97
CA ALA A 36 -19.08 16.05 17.37
C ALA A 36 -19.70 15.70 16.00
N TYR A 37 -20.80 16.38 15.65
CA TYR A 37 -21.38 16.21 14.32
C TYR A 37 -20.29 16.45 13.27
N PRO A 38 -20.08 15.52 12.32
CA PRO A 38 -19.06 15.68 11.30
C PRO A 38 -19.36 16.95 10.51
N THR A 39 -18.50 17.96 10.64
CA THR A 39 -18.59 19.22 9.89
C THR A 39 -17.98 19.12 8.51
N ARG A 40 -17.23 18.04 8.25
CA ARG A 40 -16.57 17.77 6.97
C ARG A 40 -17.22 16.57 6.29
N ASP A 41 -17.29 16.65 4.98
CA ASP A 41 -17.71 15.54 4.14
C ASP A 41 -16.74 14.35 4.29
N HIS A 42 -17.28 13.14 4.12
CA HIS A 42 -16.47 11.93 4.12
C HIS A 42 -15.41 11.99 3.00
N PRO A 43 -14.15 11.58 3.22
CA PRO A 43 -13.07 11.71 2.21
C PRO A 43 -13.37 11.03 0.88
N THR A 44 -14.23 10.01 0.88
CA THR A 44 -14.63 9.27 -0.33
C THR A 44 -15.94 9.77 -0.96
N LYS A 45 -16.48 10.91 -0.51
CA LYS A 45 -17.68 11.52 -1.10
C LYS A 45 -17.38 11.92 -2.54
N SER A 46 -18.27 11.57 -3.44
CA SER A 46 -18.17 11.89 -4.87
C SER A 46 -19.59 12.05 -5.44
N ALA A 47 -19.69 12.48 -6.69
CA ALA A 47 -20.98 12.50 -7.40
C ALA A 47 -21.64 11.11 -7.45
N THR A 48 -20.85 10.05 -7.54
CA THR A 48 -21.31 8.65 -7.51
C THR A 48 -21.61 8.11 -6.10
N ARG A 49 -21.15 8.82 -5.06
CA ARG A 49 -21.30 8.45 -3.65
C ARG A 49 -21.76 9.66 -2.82
N PRO A 50 -23.00 10.14 -3.03
CA PRO A 50 -23.46 11.39 -2.43
C PRO A 50 -23.74 11.27 -0.92
N ASP A 51 -24.02 10.06 -0.44
CA ASP A 51 -24.49 9.80 0.93
C ASP A 51 -23.63 8.76 1.67
N PHE A 52 -23.83 8.68 2.99
CA PHE A 52 -23.09 7.78 3.88
C PHE A 52 -23.29 6.30 3.57
N LYS A 53 -24.48 5.87 3.12
CA LYS A 53 -24.75 4.48 2.76
C LYS A 53 -23.95 4.09 1.52
N SER A 54 -23.91 4.95 0.51
CA SER A 54 -23.11 4.77 -0.71
C SER A 54 -21.62 4.73 -0.39
N ALA A 55 -21.13 5.65 0.45
CA ALA A 55 -19.75 5.61 0.95
C ALA A 55 -19.44 4.30 1.70
N ARG A 56 -20.36 3.81 2.53
CA ARG A 56 -20.17 2.54 3.26
C ARG A 56 -20.05 1.33 2.35
N ILE A 57 -20.80 1.28 1.25
CA ILE A 57 -20.70 0.21 0.24
C ILE A 57 -19.33 0.26 -0.43
N TYR A 58 -18.91 1.45 -0.86
CA TYR A 58 -17.58 1.67 -1.43
C TYR A 58 -16.47 1.23 -0.48
N LEU A 59 -16.54 1.59 0.81
CA LEU A 59 -15.55 1.19 1.79
C LEU A 59 -15.44 -0.32 1.99
N ARG A 60 -16.54 -1.07 1.84
CA ARG A 60 -16.50 -2.54 1.87
C ARG A 60 -15.76 -3.08 0.65
N LEU A 61 -16.00 -2.51 -0.53
CA LEU A 61 -15.28 -2.87 -1.74
C LEU A 61 -13.78 -2.60 -1.58
N VAL A 62 -13.41 -1.38 -1.15
CA VAL A 62 -12.01 -1.00 -0.90
C VAL A 62 -11.35 -1.98 0.06
N ARG A 63 -11.96 -2.26 1.22
CA ARG A 63 -11.39 -3.19 2.21
C ARG A 63 -11.14 -4.57 1.61
N LYS A 64 -12.12 -5.12 0.88
CA LYS A 64 -11.98 -6.40 0.19
C LYS A 64 -10.88 -6.38 -0.87
N SER A 65 -10.73 -5.26 -1.59
CA SER A 65 -9.63 -5.07 -2.56
C SER A 65 -8.27 -4.98 -1.87
N MET A 66 -8.18 -4.44 -0.66
CA MET A 66 -6.90 -4.35 0.06
C MET A 66 -6.44 -5.71 0.61
N GLU A 67 -7.34 -6.68 0.81
CA GLU A 67 -6.99 -8.03 1.31
C GLU A 67 -6.05 -8.80 0.37
N VAL A 68 -6.06 -8.49 -0.92
CA VAL A 68 -5.16 -9.13 -1.91
C VAL A 68 -3.80 -8.45 -2.01
N LEU A 69 -3.61 -7.28 -1.38
CA LEU A 69 -2.33 -6.58 -1.39
C LEU A 69 -1.50 -7.01 -0.19
N SER A 70 -0.16 -6.92 -0.32
CA SER A 70 0.70 -7.05 0.86
C SER A 70 0.36 -5.94 1.88
N PRO A 71 0.57 -6.15 3.19
CA PRO A 71 0.21 -5.17 4.23
C PRO A 71 0.76 -3.75 3.99
N VAL A 72 1.98 -3.64 3.46
CA VAL A 72 2.61 -2.33 3.17
C VAL A 72 1.87 -1.59 2.06
N HIS A 73 1.58 -2.26 0.94
CA HIS A 73 0.82 -1.68 -0.17
C HIS A 73 -0.62 -1.34 0.23
N ALA A 74 -1.27 -2.20 1.01
CA ALA A 74 -2.59 -1.93 1.54
C ALA A 74 -2.61 -0.65 2.40
N ASP A 75 -1.62 -0.45 3.29
CA ASP A 75 -1.49 0.76 4.11
C ASP A 75 -1.27 2.01 3.24
N VAL A 76 -0.37 1.94 2.25
CA VAL A 76 -0.10 3.04 1.32
C VAL A 76 -1.36 3.43 0.54
N CYS A 77 -2.03 2.47 -0.09
CA CYS A 77 -3.26 2.72 -0.84
C CYS A 77 -4.36 3.28 0.05
N PHE A 78 -4.51 2.75 1.26
CA PHE A 78 -5.49 3.24 2.23
C PHE A 78 -5.20 4.70 2.60
N ARG A 79 -3.97 5.02 3.01
CA ARG A 79 -3.61 6.40 3.37
C ARG A 79 -3.86 7.38 2.25
N VAL A 80 -3.54 7.00 1.02
CA VAL A 80 -3.77 7.87 -0.14
C VAL A 80 -5.27 8.07 -0.39
N LEU A 81 -6.09 7.01 -0.33
CA LEU A 81 -7.55 7.10 -0.49
C LEU A 81 -8.23 8.02 0.53
N PHE A 82 -7.68 8.12 1.74
CA PHE A 82 -8.21 8.96 2.82
C PHE A 82 -7.46 10.28 3.01
N GLY A 83 -6.50 10.60 2.13
CA GLY A 83 -5.70 11.82 2.22
C GLY A 83 -4.82 11.93 3.46
N MET A 84 -4.37 10.79 3.99
CA MET A 84 -3.42 10.70 5.09
C MET A 84 -1.99 10.81 4.56
N LEU A 85 -1.65 11.98 4.00
CA LEU A 85 -0.32 12.31 3.51
C LEU A 85 0.52 13.09 4.52
N PRO A 86 1.85 13.15 4.29
CA PRO A 86 2.67 12.26 3.46
C PRO A 86 2.61 10.79 3.91
N VAL A 87 2.60 9.88 2.95
CA VAL A 87 2.85 8.45 3.13
C VAL A 87 4.29 8.17 3.53
N ASN A 88 5.24 9.02 3.11
CA ASN A 88 6.67 8.89 3.44
C ASN A 88 6.95 9.00 4.96
N SER A 89 6.17 9.81 5.70
CA SER A 89 6.30 9.94 7.15
C SER A 89 5.01 9.59 7.88
N ARG A 90 5.05 8.53 8.69
CA ARG A 90 3.94 8.13 9.56
C ARG A 90 3.62 9.16 10.65
N PHE A 91 4.60 9.98 11.05
CA PHE A 91 4.47 10.87 12.20
C PHE A 91 4.25 12.31 11.76
N VAL A 92 3.07 12.85 12.10
CA VAL A 92 2.68 14.22 11.73
C VAL A 92 3.66 15.26 12.28
N PHE A 93 4.16 15.09 13.52
CA PHE A 93 5.08 16.06 14.11
C PHE A 93 6.40 16.23 13.33
N ARG A 94 6.85 15.18 12.61
CA ARG A 94 8.07 15.26 11.79
C ARG A 94 7.90 16.17 10.58
N GLN A 95 6.67 16.36 10.10
CA GLN A 95 6.40 17.21 8.95
C GLN A 95 6.73 18.69 9.24
N ALA A 96 6.66 19.09 10.52
CA ALA A 96 6.99 20.45 10.95
C ALA A 96 8.49 20.66 11.22
N THR A 97 9.26 19.59 11.49
CA THR A 97 10.65 19.68 11.93
C THR A 97 11.66 19.16 10.91
N ASP A 98 11.21 18.36 9.94
CA ASP A 98 12.05 17.70 8.95
C ASP A 98 11.41 17.84 7.56
N ALA A 99 12.00 18.70 6.73
CA ALA A 99 11.51 18.94 5.37
C ALA A 99 11.50 17.64 4.53
N SER A 100 12.40 16.69 4.81
CA SER A 100 12.45 15.41 4.08
C SER A 100 11.20 14.54 4.32
N ALA A 101 10.50 14.75 5.45
CA ALA A 101 9.27 14.03 5.78
C ALA A 101 8.11 14.37 4.82
N MET A 102 8.17 15.52 4.15
CA MET A 102 7.18 15.97 3.15
C MET A 102 7.58 15.61 1.71
N MET A 103 8.75 15.02 1.51
CA MET A 103 9.26 14.68 0.18
C MET A 103 8.78 13.31 -0.26
N CYS A 104 8.74 13.11 -1.58
CA CYS A 104 8.33 11.88 -2.23
C CYS A 104 9.11 10.65 -1.71
N ALA A 105 8.37 9.64 -1.27
CA ALA A 105 8.91 8.35 -0.80
C ALA A 105 9.78 7.61 -1.84
N HIS A 106 9.63 7.93 -3.12
CA HIS A 106 10.43 7.33 -4.21
C HIS A 106 11.76 8.07 -4.47
N GLY A 107 12.05 9.14 -3.73
CA GLY A 107 13.34 9.83 -3.81
C GLY A 107 13.54 10.68 -5.07
N CYS A 108 12.46 11.21 -5.66
CA CYS A 108 12.56 12.17 -6.76
C CYS A 108 12.69 13.63 -6.28
N LEU A 109 12.73 13.87 -4.97
CA LEU A 109 12.90 15.18 -4.35
C LEU A 109 11.79 16.20 -4.66
N GLU A 110 10.59 15.73 -5.02
CA GLU A 110 9.39 16.57 -5.10
C GLU A 110 8.57 16.44 -3.82
N ALA A 111 7.75 17.45 -3.52
CA ALA A 111 6.81 17.40 -2.41
C ALA A 111 5.75 16.31 -2.66
N GLU A 112 5.44 15.52 -1.64
CA GLU A 112 4.54 14.40 -1.76
C GLU A 112 3.07 14.85 -1.78
N SER A 113 2.43 14.67 -2.93
CA SER A 113 0.98 14.77 -3.08
C SER A 113 0.36 13.40 -3.33
N GLN A 114 -0.97 13.31 -3.29
CA GLN A 114 -1.66 12.01 -3.43
C GLN A 114 -1.40 11.45 -4.83
N LEU A 115 -1.54 12.32 -5.84
CA LEU A 115 -1.23 12.04 -7.23
C LEU A 115 0.24 11.65 -7.42
N HIS A 116 1.16 12.38 -6.78
CA HIS A 116 2.58 12.12 -6.93
C HIS A 116 3.00 10.79 -6.28
N ALA A 117 2.54 10.51 -5.07
CA ALA A 117 2.89 9.33 -4.29
C ALA A 117 2.52 8.01 -5.01
N LEU A 118 1.38 8.00 -5.71
CA LEU A 118 0.90 6.81 -6.40
C LEU A 118 1.18 6.79 -7.90
N PHE A 119 1.13 7.91 -8.62
CA PHE A 119 1.03 7.88 -10.09
C PHE A 119 2.02 8.79 -10.83
N ALA A 120 2.13 10.07 -10.44
CA ALA A 120 2.85 11.08 -11.22
C ALA A 120 4.35 11.18 -10.92
N CYS A 121 4.88 10.46 -9.93
CA CYS A 121 6.32 10.46 -9.67
C CYS A 121 7.09 10.03 -10.93
N PRO A 122 8.10 10.80 -11.39
CA PRO A 122 8.90 10.45 -12.58
C PRO A 122 9.57 9.07 -12.49
N ARG A 123 9.79 8.57 -11.27
CA ARG A 123 10.36 7.24 -11.06
C ARG A 123 9.34 6.10 -11.12
N LEU A 124 8.05 6.38 -10.89
CA LEU A 124 6.97 5.39 -11.00
C LEU A 124 6.25 5.46 -12.35
N ALA A 125 6.15 6.64 -12.95
CA ALA A 125 5.38 6.87 -14.18
C ALA A 125 5.74 5.89 -15.33
N PRO A 126 7.02 5.53 -15.57
CA PRO A 126 7.36 4.54 -16.59
C PRO A 126 6.77 3.15 -16.33
N LEU A 127 6.68 2.74 -15.06
CA LEU A 127 6.07 1.45 -14.69
C LEU A 127 4.57 1.47 -14.95
N TRP A 128 3.88 2.56 -14.63
CA TRP A 128 2.47 2.73 -14.96
C TRP A 128 2.21 2.74 -16.47
N GLN A 129 3.11 3.35 -17.26
CA GLN A 129 3.01 3.30 -18.73
C GLN A 129 3.20 1.88 -19.27
N ALA A 130 4.13 1.10 -18.69
CA ALA A 130 4.31 -0.30 -19.05
C ALA A 130 3.04 -1.13 -18.73
N HIS A 131 2.48 -0.98 -17.53
CA HIS A 131 1.21 -1.63 -17.16
C HIS A 131 0.07 -1.18 -18.07
N GLN A 132 -0.08 0.11 -18.33
CA GLN A 132 -1.13 0.62 -19.22
C GLN A 132 -1.01 0.04 -20.63
N SER A 133 0.22 -0.14 -21.14
CA SER A 133 0.46 -0.74 -22.46
C SER A 133 0.08 -2.22 -22.49
N ALA A 134 0.47 -2.99 -21.47
CA ALA A 134 0.17 -4.41 -21.37
C ALA A 134 -1.34 -4.69 -21.23
N TRP A 135 -2.07 -3.81 -20.54
CA TRP A 135 -3.50 -3.98 -20.28
C TRP A 135 -4.40 -3.43 -21.38
N ARG A 136 -3.84 -2.71 -22.36
CA ARG A 136 -4.56 -2.11 -23.49
C ARG A 136 -5.55 -3.06 -24.19
N PRO A 137 -5.23 -4.35 -24.45
CA PRO A 137 -6.17 -5.28 -25.10
C PRO A 137 -7.47 -5.49 -24.31
N THR A 138 -7.41 -5.42 -22.98
CA THR A 138 -8.57 -5.64 -22.10
C THR A 138 -9.46 -4.41 -21.96
N GLY A 139 -9.00 -3.23 -22.40
CA GLY A 139 -9.67 -1.94 -22.22
C GLY A 139 -9.58 -1.36 -20.80
N VAL A 140 -8.89 -2.03 -19.87
CA VAL A 140 -8.65 -1.54 -18.51
C VAL A 140 -7.67 -0.35 -18.53
N ARG A 141 -7.94 0.66 -17.70
CA ARG A 141 -7.14 1.87 -17.59
C ARG A 141 -6.51 2.01 -16.21
N PHE A 142 -5.22 2.36 -16.19
CA PHE A 142 -4.50 2.83 -15.01
C PHE A 142 -4.46 4.34 -15.07
N SER A 143 -5.29 4.99 -14.26
CA SER A 143 -5.28 6.44 -14.11
C SER A 143 -5.42 6.78 -12.63
N TRP A 144 -4.97 7.97 -12.26
CA TRP A 144 -5.19 8.52 -10.93
C TRP A 144 -6.65 8.41 -10.47
N HIS A 145 -7.59 8.76 -11.35
CA HIS A 145 -9.03 8.72 -11.05
C HIS A 145 -9.50 7.30 -10.78
N ASN A 146 -9.11 6.32 -11.61
CA ASN A 146 -9.55 4.93 -11.44
C ASN A 146 -8.94 4.29 -10.19
N ILE A 147 -7.67 4.58 -9.88
CA ILE A 147 -7.01 4.05 -8.68
C ILE A 147 -7.70 4.54 -7.39
N LEU A 148 -8.14 5.80 -7.37
CA LEU A 148 -8.91 6.36 -6.25
C LEU A 148 -10.39 5.96 -6.23
N ASN A 149 -10.94 5.49 -7.35
CA ASN A 149 -12.34 5.14 -7.51
C ASN A 149 -12.46 3.72 -8.06
N VAL A 150 -12.19 2.74 -7.20
CA VAL A 150 -12.17 1.30 -7.59
C VAL A 150 -13.53 0.77 -8.04
N ASP A 151 -14.61 1.44 -7.69
CA ASP A 151 -15.98 1.17 -8.17
C ASP A 151 -16.23 1.67 -9.60
N ASP A 152 -15.42 2.59 -10.13
CA ASP A 152 -15.42 3.03 -11.53
C ASP A 152 -14.64 2.05 -12.43
N PHE A 153 -14.38 0.82 -11.97
CA PHE A 153 -13.65 -0.18 -12.74
C PHE A 153 -14.38 -0.57 -14.03
N TYR A 154 -13.65 -0.43 -15.14
CA TYR A 154 -14.12 -0.68 -16.48
C TYR A 154 -13.16 -1.62 -17.22
N CYS A 155 -13.74 -2.56 -17.98
CA CYS A 155 -13.07 -3.34 -19.00
C CYS A 155 -13.92 -3.33 -20.27
N HIS A 156 -13.28 -3.60 -21.42
CA HIS A 156 -13.97 -3.66 -22.69
C HIS A 156 -15.08 -4.74 -22.67
N VAL A 157 -16.17 -4.50 -23.41
CA VAL A 157 -17.37 -5.38 -23.42
C VAL A 157 -17.05 -6.83 -23.78
N ASN A 158 -16.07 -7.05 -24.68
CA ASN A 158 -15.60 -8.38 -25.07
C ASN A 158 -15.03 -9.19 -23.90
N HIS A 159 -14.57 -8.51 -22.85
CA HIS A 159 -14.04 -9.12 -21.63
C HIS A 159 -15.02 -9.05 -20.45
N GLY A 160 -16.29 -8.70 -20.68
CA GLY A 160 -17.30 -8.55 -19.62
C GLY A 160 -17.45 -9.79 -18.73
N HIS A 161 -17.35 -10.99 -19.31
CA HIS A 161 -17.39 -12.26 -18.59
C HIS A 161 -16.18 -12.47 -17.66
N LEU A 162 -15.04 -11.81 -17.94
CA LEU A 162 -13.82 -11.84 -17.12
C LEU A 162 -13.71 -10.64 -16.17
N LYS A 163 -14.71 -9.74 -16.13
CA LYS A 163 -14.65 -8.50 -15.35
C LYS A 163 -14.24 -8.72 -13.89
N PRO A 164 -14.75 -9.73 -13.15
CA PRO A 164 -14.33 -9.96 -11.76
C PRO A 164 -12.85 -10.36 -11.63
N ALA A 165 -12.35 -11.20 -12.55
CA ALA A 165 -10.96 -11.64 -12.54
C ALA A 165 -10.00 -10.51 -12.94
N LEU A 166 -10.36 -9.76 -13.99
CA LEU A 166 -9.61 -8.56 -14.39
C LEU A 166 -9.58 -7.51 -13.30
N PHE A 167 -10.68 -7.33 -12.56
CA PHE A 167 -10.71 -6.44 -11.40
C PHE A 167 -9.72 -6.86 -10.32
N GLN A 168 -9.69 -8.16 -9.96
CA GLN A 168 -8.75 -8.67 -8.97
C GLN A 168 -7.30 -8.48 -9.40
N LEU A 169 -6.97 -8.85 -10.65
CA LEU A 169 -5.63 -8.67 -11.20
C LEU A 169 -5.23 -7.18 -11.27
N TRP A 170 -6.17 -6.30 -11.58
CA TRP A 170 -5.94 -4.86 -11.66
C TRP A 170 -5.67 -4.27 -10.27
N VAL A 171 -6.46 -4.68 -9.27
CA VAL A 171 -6.23 -4.34 -7.86
C VAL A 171 -4.85 -4.82 -7.41
N MET A 172 -4.46 -6.07 -7.72
CA MET A 172 -3.11 -6.57 -7.42
C MET A 172 -2.02 -5.74 -8.13
N GLY A 173 -2.30 -5.25 -9.34
CA GLY A 173 -1.44 -4.30 -10.04
C GLY A 173 -1.27 -2.94 -9.33
N HIS A 174 -2.14 -2.58 -8.38
CA HIS A 174 -1.92 -1.42 -7.51
C HIS A 174 -0.79 -1.64 -6.50
N ALA A 175 -0.44 -2.89 -6.16
CA ALA A 175 0.69 -3.22 -5.28
C ALA A 175 2.03 -3.16 -6.03
N LEU A 176 2.20 -2.17 -6.89
CA LEU A 176 3.48 -1.95 -7.55
C LEU A 176 4.54 -1.70 -6.46
N PRO A 177 5.55 -2.58 -6.35
CA PRO A 177 6.54 -2.46 -5.29
C PRO A 177 7.17 -1.07 -5.33
N PRO A 178 7.37 -0.43 -4.16
CA PRO A 178 8.03 0.87 -4.12
C PRO A 178 9.40 0.73 -4.76
N LEU A 179 9.89 1.79 -5.43
CA LEU A 179 11.13 1.72 -6.18
C LEU A 179 12.32 1.15 -5.38
N PRO A 180 12.51 1.46 -4.07
CA PRO A 180 13.54 0.80 -3.27
C PRO A 180 13.44 -0.73 -3.24
N ALA A 181 12.23 -1.31 -3.23
CA ALA A 181 12.04 -2.76 -3.29
C ALA A 181 12.36 -3.34 -4.68
N LEU A 182 12.10 -2.59 -5.76
CA LEU A 182 12.52 -2.98 -7.11
C LEU A 182 14.04 -2.94 -7.26
N ILE A 183 14.70 -1.95 -6.67
CA ILE A 183 16.16 -1.84 -6.62
C ILE A 183 16.76 -2.99 -5.79
N ASP A 184 16.17 -3.31 -4.64
CA ASP A 184 16.58 -4.47 -3.85
C ASP A 184 16.45 -5.76 -4.65
N LEU A 185 15.32 -5.97 -5.32
CA LEU A 185 15.08 -7.16 -6.14
C LEU A 185 16.06 -7.24 -7.32
N SER A 186 16.33 -6.13 -7.99
CA SER A 186 17.28 -6.10 -9.10
C SER A 186 18.70 -6.41 -8.62
N PHE A 187 19.10 -5.87 -7.46
CA PHE A 187 20.39 -6.16 -6.83
C PHE A 187 20.51 -7.64 -6.42
N VAL A 188 19.50 -8.20 -5.76
CA VAL A 188 19.50 -9.63 -5.37
C VAL A 188 19.54 -10.54 -6.61
N THR A 189 18.83 -10.18 -7.67
CA THR A 189 18.81 -10.94 -8.92
C THR A 189 20.16 -10.86 -9.66
N TRP A 190 20.75 -9.67 -9.71
CA TRP A 190 22.06 -9.44 -10.30
C TRP A 190 23.15 -10.22 -9.54
N THR A 191 23.19 -10.10 -8.22
CA THR A 191 24.16 -10.83 -7.38
C THR A 191 23.97 -12.35 -7.45
N ALA A 192 22.73 -12.85 -7.57
CA ALA A 192 22.48 -14.27 -7.85
C ALA A 192 23.04 -14.70 -9.21
N THR A 193 22.93 -13.85 -10.24
CA THR A 193 23.52 -14.11 -11.56
C THR A 193 25.04 -14.13 -11.51
N VAL A 194 25.66 -13.15 -10.84
CA VAL A 194 27.11 -13.09 -10.63
C VAL A 194 27.61 -14.34 -9.90
N ARG A 195 26.97 -14.75 -8.81
CA ARG A 195 27.30 -15.99 -8.09
C ARG A 195 27.14 -17.24 -8.95
N SER A 196 26.06 -17.32 -9.72
CA SER A 196 25.83 -18.43 -10.65
C SER A 196 26.96 -18.53 -11.67
N TRP A 197 27.42 -17.39 -12.21
CA TRP A 197 28.51 -17.37 -13.16
C TRP A 197 29.86 -17.73 -12.51
N LEU A 198 30.18 -17.15 -11.35
CA LEU A 198 31.39 -17.46 -10.59
C LEU A 198 31.52 -18.94 -10.24
N ARG A 199 30.40 -19.63 -9.96
CA ARG A 199 30.36 -21.08 -9.72
C ARG A 199 30.65 -21.92 -10.96
N ARG A 200 30.39 -21.39 -12.16
CA ARG A 200 30.63 -22.09 -13.44
C ARG A 200 32.05 -21.88 -13.97
N LEU A 201 32.76 -20.86 -13.50
CA LEU A 201 34.14 -20.62 -13.91
C LEU A 201 35.05 -21.78 -13.45
N PRO A 202 35.99 -22.24 -14.31
CA PRO A 202 37.03 -23.17 -13.91
C PRO A 202 37.81 -22.67 -12.68
N PRO A 203 38.35 -23.56 -11.84
CA PRO A 203 39.14 -23.17 -10.68
C PRO A 203 40.35 -22.28 -11.03
N ASP A 204 40.95 -22.53 -12.20
CA ASP A 204 42.16 -21.86 -12.69
C ASP A 204 41.86 -20.73 -13.69
N ASP A 205 40.61 -20.24 -13.71
CA ASP A 205 40.24 -19.16 -14.63
C ASP A 205 40.97 -17.86 -14.27
N ILE A 206 41.83 -17.41 -15.18
CA ILE A 206 42.66 -16.21 -15.04
C ILE A 206 41.86 -14.91 -14.89
N THR A 207 40.58 -14.90 -15.29
CA THR A 207 39.71 -13.72 -15.21
C THR A 207 39.04 -13.59 -13.86
N ARG A 208 38.98 -14.67 -13.07
CA ARG A 208 38.30 -14.70 -11.77
C ARG A 208 38.86 -13.67 -10.78
N PRO A 209 40.18 -13.50 -10.58
CA PRO A 209 40.71 -12.50 -9.65
C PRO A 209 40.39 -11.07 -10.09
N ALA A 210 40.51 -10.78 -11.39
CA ALA A 210 40.21 -9.45 -11.94
C ALA A 210 38.72 -9.10 -11.77
N LEU A 211 37.84 -10.05 -12.08
CA LEU A 211 36.40 -9.88 -11.89
C LEU A 211 36.02 -9.64 -10.41
N MET A 212 36.65 -10.38 -9.50
CA MET A 212 36.43 -10.19 -8.06
C MET A 212 36.87 -8.81 -7.58
N ALA A 213 37.99 -8.28 -8.11
CA ALA A 213 38.46 -6.94 -7.81
C ALA A 213 37.50 -5.85 -8.32
N GLU A 214 37.01 -6.00 -9.56
CA GLU A 214 36.02 -5.07 -10.14
C GLU A 214 34.67 -5.12 -9.39
N LEU A 215 34.23 -6.31 -8.97
CA LEU A 215 33.03 -6.46 -8.15
C LEU A 215 33.19 -5.72 -6.80
N ASP A 216 34.33 -5.88 -6.12
CA ASP A 216 34.59 -5.17 -4.86
C ASP A 216 34.56 -3.64 -5.06
N LEU A 217 35.12 -3.15 -6.17
CA LEU A 217 35.09 -1.73 -6.53
C LEU A 217 33.67 -1.21 -6.77
N LEU A 218 32.83 -1.98 -7.47
CA LEU A 218 31.43 -1.64 -7.71
C LEU A 218 30.63 -1.58 -6.39
N LEU A 219 30.90 -2.48 -5.45
CA LEU A 219 30.14 -2.56 -4.19
C LEU A 219 30.53 -1.50 -3.17
N ARG A 220 31.69 -0.88 -3.35
CA ARG A 220 32.09 0.31 -2.60
C ARG A 220 31.36 1.58 -3.06
N GLN A 221 30.74 1.56 -4.24
CA GLN A 221 29.95 2.70 -4.72
C GLN A 221 28.75 2.97 -3.81
N SER A 222 28.36 4.23 -3.67
CA SER A 222 27.35 4.68 -2.70
C SER A 222 26.00 3.93 -2.82
N GLN A 223 25.57 3.62 -4.04
CA GLN A 223 24.30 2.94 -4.31
C GLN A 223 24.34 1.46 -3.96
N TYR A 224 25.47 0.79 -4.16
CA TYR A 224 25.63 -0.64 -3.87
C TYR A 224 26.13 -0.93 -2.47
N SER A 225 26.88 -0.02 -1.84
CA SER A 225 27.42 -0.19 -0.49
C SER A 225 26.35 -0.32 0.58
N GLN A 226 25.22 0.36 0.41
CA GLN A 226 24.07 0.21 1.31
C GLN A 226 23.40 -1.15 1.13
N LEU A 227 23.26 -1.60 -0.11
CA LEU A 227 22.63 -2.88 -0.45
C LEU A 227 23.51 -4.08 -0.06
N SER A 228 24.83 -3.98 -0.27
CA SER A 228 25.78 -5.02 0.10
C SER A 228 25.84 -5.23 1.62
N ARG A 229 25.74 -4.15 2.40
CA ARG A 229 25.60 -4.23 3.87
C ARG A 229 24.27 -4.85 4.30
N LYS A 230 23.18 -4.53 3.59
CA LYS A 230 21.85 -5.09 3.86
C LYS A 230 21.78 -6.60 3.57
N TYR A 231 22.48 -7.07 2.55
CA TYR A 231 22.51 -8.47 2.12
C TYR A 231 23.93 -9.05 2.23
N PRO A 232 24.48 -9.28 3.44
CA PRO A 232 25.90 -9.60 3.62
C PRO A 232 26.35 -10.91 2.93
N ARG A 233 25.41 -11.83 2.68
CA ARG A 233 25.66 -13.13 2.01
C ARG A 233 25.55 -13.09 0.49
N TRP A 234 25.53 -11.90 -0.11
CA TRP A 234 25.30 -11.72 -1.55
C TRP A 234 26.35 -12.42 -2.45
N LEU A 235 27.56 -12.72 -1.94
CA LEU A 235 28.63 -13.44 -2.65
C LEU A 235 28.91 -14.84 -2.10
N GLU A 236 28.12 -15.34 -1.15
CA GLU A 236 28.31 -16.70 -0.66
C GLU A 236 28.02 -17.71 -1.80
N LEU A 237 29.07 -18.41 -2.24
CA LEU A 237 29.02 -19.36 -3.36
C LEU A 237 28.54 -20.75 -2.94
N ALA A 238 28.52 -21.03 -1.63
CA ALA A 238 27.89 -22.23 -1.10
C ALA A 238 26.37 -22.12 -1.26
N PRO A 239 25.68 -23.19 -1.69
CA PRO A 239 24.22 -23.18 -1.71
C PRO A 239 23.71 -23.13 -0.26
N THR A 240 23.00 -22.06 0.09
CA THR A 240 22.24 -21.96 1.34
C THR A 240 20.95 -22.78 1.22
N PHE A 241 21.08 -24.11 1.14
CA PHE A 241 20.00 -24.99 1.57
C PHE A 241 20.19 -25.21 3.06
N ASP A 242 19.54 -24.38 3.87
CA ASP A 242 19.29 -24.74 5.27
C ASP A 242 18.33 -25.93 5.25
N ILE A 243 18.88 -27.15 5.34
CA ILE A 243 18.12 -28.34 5.71
C ILE A 243 18.07 -28.34 7.24
N HIS A 244 17.06 -27.71 7.81
CA HIS A 244 16.60 -27.93 9.18
C HIS A 244 15.07 -27.96 9.20
#